data_AF-A0A804N1Z7-F1
#
_entry.id   AF-A0A804N1Z7-F1
#
_cell.length_a   1.000
_cell.length_b   1.000
_cell.length_c   1.000
_cell.angle_alpha   90.00
_cell.angle_beta   90.00
_cell.angle_gamma   90.00
#
_symmetry.space_group_name_H-M   'P 1'
#
loop_
_entity.id
_entity.type
_entity.pdbx_description
1 polymer ?
#
loop_
_entity_poly.entity_id
_entity_poly.type
_entity_poly.pdbx_seq_one_letter_code
_entity_poly.pdbx_strand_id
1 'polypeptide(L)'
;MGDQIDNSSYRFQVNVNESVYLCTTDPLINEQAELLKRRARDLYQVNMVLDNLPVMRFTEQNDVIIQWTGFPVGYNLGYNPIWSNEDYIINHLKFRVLVHQYQAQGDVVVTSEDGVAMVESDSKSGFQIVGFEVVPYSVRRDPESMSKLKMYDKADSVNCPLELEKSQAIRENERITFTYEVEYVKSNINWSSRWDAYLKMDGAKVHWFSIMNSMMVVFFPAGIVFVIFLRT
;
A
#
# COMPACT_ATOMS: atom_id res chain seq x y z
N MET A 1 9.60 0.66 10.69
CA MET A 1 9.19 -0.72 10.37
C MET A 1 9.53 -1.58 11.58
N GLY A 2 8.69 -2.55 11.94
CA GLY A 2 8.96 -3.44 13.07
C GLY A 2 10.22 -4.28 12.83
N ASP A 3 10.74 -4.88 13.90
CA ASP A 3 11.95 -5.72 13.86
C ASP A 3 11.73 -7.05 13.11
N GLN A 4 10.46 -7.47 12.98
CA GLN A 4 10.06 -8.73 12.37
C GLN A 4 9.04 -8.51 11.26
N ILE A 5 9.20 -9.25 10.15
CA ILE A 5 8.24 -9.35 9.06
C ILE A 5 7.47 -10.66 9.23
N ASP A 6 6.16 -10.56 9.40
CA ASP A 6 5.27 -11.72 9.51
C ASP A 6 4.47 -11.92 8.22
N ASN A 7 4.23 -13.18 7.87
CA ASN A 7 3.39 -13.52 6.72
C ASN A 7 1.92 -13.18 7.01
N SER A 8 1.34 -12.36 6.14
CA SER A 8 -0.08 -12.04 6.22
C SER A 8 -0.96 -13.15 5.62
N SER A 9 -2.24 -13.18 5.98
CA SER A 9 -3.22 -14.10 5.38
C SER A 9 -3.58 -13.78 3.92
N TYR A 10 -3.17 -12.62 3.39
CA TYR A 10 -3.47 -12.20 2.02
C TYR A 10 -2.64 -13.02 1.02
N ARG A 11 -3.31 -13.67 0.08
CA ARG A 11 -2.66 -14.48 -0.96
C ARG A 11 -2.79 -13.80 -2.31
N PHE A 12 -1.66 -13.68 -3.00
CA PHE A 12 -1.57 -13.08 -4.33
C PHE A 12 -1.23 -14.16 -5.34
N GLN A 13 -1.98 -14.24 -6.42
CA GLN A 13 -1.68 -15.07 -7.57
C GLN A 13 -1.20 -14.16 -8.71
N VAL A 14 0.03 -14.36 -9.16
CA VAL A 14 0.67 -13.49 -10.16
C VAL A 14 -0.18 -13.42 -11.43
N ASN A 15 -0.52 -12.20 -11.86
CA ASN A 15 -1.28 -11.92 -13.08
C ASN A 15 -2.72 -12.50 -13.07
N VAL A 16 -3.31 -12.66 -11.88
CA VAL A 16 -4.72 -13.02 -11.71
C VAL A 16 -5.42 -11.90 -10.96
N ASN A 17 -6.41 -11.28 -11.62
CA ASN A 17 -7.26 -10.29 -10.97
C ASN A 17 -8.40 -11.03 -10.27
N GLU A 18 -8.49 -10.87 -8.95
CA GLU A 18 -9.51 -11.53 -8.14
C GLU A 18 -9.94 -10.70 -6.93
N SER A 19 -11.20 -10.86 -6.53
CA SER A 19 -11.74 -10.38 -5.26
C SER A 19 -11.98 -11.58 -4.36
N VAL A 20 -11.45 -11.53 -3.15
CA VAL A 20 -11.27 -12.69 -2.29
C VAL A 20 -11.74 -12.39 -0.87
N TYR A 21 -12.52 -13.31 -0.31
CA TYR A 21 -12.93 -13.28 1.08
C TYR A 21 -11.86 -13.91 2.00
N LEU A 22 -11.57 -13.25 3.12
CA LEU A 22 -10.64 -13.76 4.12
C LEU A 22 -11.39 -14.39 5.29
N CYS A 23 -12.09 -13.56 6.05
CA CYS A 23 -12.81 -14.00 7.23
C CYS A 23 -13.86 -12.99 7.65
N THR A 24 -14.82 -13.47 8.44
CA THR A 24 -15.75 -12.65 9.22
C THR A 24 -15.43 -12.87 10.68
N THR A 25 -15.28 -11.79 11.44
CA THR A 25 -15.02 -11.87 12.88
C THR A 25 -16.25 -12.40 13.61
N ASP A 26 -16.02 -12.93 14.81
CA ASP A 26 -17.08 -13.04 15.79
C ASP A 26 -17.65 -11.65 16.13
N PRO A 27 -18.88 -11.57 16.69
CA PRO A 27 -19.46 -10.32 17.14
C PRO A 27 -18.50 -9.61 18.10
N LEU A 28 -18.18 -8.35 17.80
CA LEU A 28 -17.23 -7.59 18.62
C LEU A 28 -17.73 -7.43 20.05
N ILE A 29 -16.89 -7.80 21.01
CA ILE A 29 -17.08 -7.48 22.42
C ILE A 29 -16.85 -5.98 22.61
N ASN A 30 -17.52 -5.36 23.58
CA ASN A 30 -17.36 -3.94 23.91
C ASN A 30 -15.88 -3.49 23.99
N GLU A 31 -15.04 -4.24 24.72
CA GLU A 31 -13.60 -3.95 24.85
C GLU A 31 -12.86 -3.96 23.51
N GLN A 32 -13.18 -4.91 22.63
CA GLN A 32 -12.59 -5.02 21.30
C GLN A 32 -13.03 -3.86 20.40
N ALA A 33 -14.32 -3.49 20.45
CA ALA A 33 -14.86 -2.37 19.70
C ALA A 33 -14.19 -1.06 20.15
N GLU A 34 -14.08 -0.80 21.45
CA GLU A 34 -13.42 0.41 21.97
C GLU A 34 -11.92 0.45 21.66
N LEU A 35 -11.24 -0.71 21.71
CA LEU A 35 -9.85 -0.80 21.26
C LEU A 35 -9.72 -0.44 19.77
N LEU A 36 -10.55 -1.01 18.90
CA LEU A 36 -10.55 -0.72 17.47
C LEU A 36 -10.83 0.76 17.17
N LYS A 37 -11.82 1.36 17.85
CA LYS A 37 -12.11 2.80 17.76
C LYS A 37 -10.89 3.63 18.14
N ARG A 38 -10.24 3.30 19.25
CA ARG A 38 -9.02 3.99 19.69
C ARG A 38 -7.91 3.88 18.65
N ARG A 39 -7.66 2.67 18.11
CA ARG A 39 -6.65 2.46 17.05
C ARG A 39 -6.96 3.26 15.78
N ALA A 40 -8.24 3.35 15.40
CA ALA A 40 -8.68 4.16 14.26
C ALA A 40 -8.42 5.66 14.50
N ARG A 41 -8.77 6.17 15.69
CA ARG A 41 -8.55 7.59 16.06
C ARG A 41 -7.08 7.95 16.21
N ASP A 42 -6.27 7.04 16.75
CA ASP A 42 -4.82 7.20 16.90
C ASP A 42 -4.05 6.99 15.57
N LEU A 43 -4.77 6.80 14.45
CA LEU A 43 -4.22 6.63 13.10
C LEU A 43 -3.19 5.50 12.98
N TYR A 44 -3.42 4.38 13.71
CA TYR A 44 -2.54 3.20 13.61
C TYR A 44 -2.44 2.76 12.15
N GLN A 45 -1.21 2.67 11.65
CA GLN A 45 -0.92 2.26 10.28
C GLN A 45 -0.55 0.79 10.21
N VAL A 46 -1.13 0.09 9.26
CA VAL A 46 -0.73 -1.25 8.85
C VAL A 46 0.29 -1.11 7.72
N ASN A 47 1.48 -1.66 7.96
CA ASN A 47 2.54 -1.71 6.97
C ASN A 47 2.56 -3.10 6.35
N MET A 48 2.61 -3.18 5.02
CA MET A 48 2.76 -4.42 4.28
C MET A 48 3.90 -4.29 3.29
N VAL A 49 4.49 -5.42 2.93
CA VAL A 49 5.57 -5.51 1.96
C VAL A 49 5.26 -6.63 0.98
N LEU A 50 5.50 -6.40 -0.31
CA LEU A 50 5.39 -7.39 -1.38
C LEU A 50 6.63 -7.29 -2.27
N ASP A 51 7.36 -8.39 -2.46
CA ASP A 51 8.65 -8.41 -3.20
C ASP A 51 9.63 -7.30 -2.75
N ASN A 52 9.75 -7.13 -1.44
CA ASN A 52 10.51 -6.07 -0.76
C ASN A 52 10.03 -4.63 -1.00
N LEU A 53 8.94 -4.41 -1.74
CA LEU A 53 8.35 -3.08 -1.90
C LEU A 53 7.31 -2.84 -0.80
N PRO A 54 7.39 -1.72 -0.06
CA PRO A 54 6.35 -1.36 0.89
C PRO A 54 5.05 -1.03 0.16
N VAL A 55 3.92 -1.23 0.82
CA VAL A 55 2.64 -0.83 0.26
C VAL A 55 2.51 0.70 0.27
N MET A 56 2.11 1.29 -0.86
CA MET A 56 1.84 2.72 -0.99
C MET A 56 0.35 3.01 -1.06
N ARG A 57 -0.05 4.08 -0.39
CA ARG A 57 -1.39 4.65 -0.49
C ARG A 57 -1.28 6.08 -0.98
N PHE A 58 -2.09 6.44 -1.97
CA PHE A 58 -2.16 7.79 -2.50
C PHE A 58 -3.44 8.48 -2.00
N THR A 59 -3.31 9.73 -1.57
CA THR A 59 -4.44 10.58 -1.21
C THR A 59 -4.31 11.92 -1.91
N GLU A 60 -5.41 12.42 -2.45
CA GLU A 60 -5.44 13.75 -3.05
C GLU A 60 -5.88 14.77 -1.99
N GLN A 61 -5.07 15.81 -1.77
CA GLN A 61 -5.41 16.95 -0.92
C GLN A 61 -5.07 18.23 -1.69
N ASN A 62 -6.07 19.08 -1.96
CA ASN A 62 -5.89 20.37 -2.66
C ASN A 62 -5.11 20.24 -4.00
N ASP A 63 -5.52 19.30 -4.86
CA ASP A 63 -4.85 18.95 -6.14
C ASP A 63 -3.39 18.46 -6.00
N VAL A 64 -2.95 18.13 -4.79
CA VAL A 64 -1.65 17.51 -4.53
C VAL A 64 -1.86 16.05 -4.14
N ILE A 65 -1.23 15.15 -4.90
CA ILE A 65 -1.19 13.72 -4.55
C ILE A 65 -0.13 13.53 -3.47
N ILE A 66 -0.58 13.17 -2.28
CA ILE A 66 0.28 12.82 -1.15
C ILE A 66 0.43 11.29 -1.11
N GLN A 67 1.67 10.85 -1.03
CA GLN A 67 2.04 9.45 -0.96
C GLN A 67 2.33 9.04 0.49
N TRP A 68 1.68 7.97 0.96
CA TRP A 68 1.83 7.41 2.30
C TRP A 68 2.33 5.97 2.21
N THR A 69 3.18 5.58 3.16
CA THR A 69 3.53 4.17 3.37
C THR A 69 2.49 3.55 4.31
N GLY A 70 1.94 2.39 3.93
CA GLY A 70 0.89 1.74 4.71
C GLY A 70 -0.51 2.34 4.54
N PHE A 71 -1.45 1.81 5.31
CA PHE A 71 -2.83 2.28 5.38
C PHE A 71 -3.35 2.27 6.82
N PRO A 72 -4.27 3.18 7.20
CA PRO A 72 -4.79 3.21 8.55
C PRO A 72 -5.69 2.00 8.83
N VAL A 73 -5.79 1.57 10.08
CA VAL A 73 -6.73 0.51 10.51
C VAL A 73 -8.19 0.94 10.35
N GLY A 74 -8.45 2.24 10.48
CA GLY A 74 -9.77 2.84 10.33
C GLY A 74 -9.66 4.35 10.27
N TYR A 75 -10.81 5.02 10.13
CA TYR A 75 -10.88 6.47 10.12
C TYR A 75 -12.11 6.95 10.87
N ASN A 76 -12.01 8.16 11.39
CA ASN A 76 -13.12 8.91 11.96
C ASN A 76 -13.29 10.16 11.10
N LEU A 77 -14.52 10.47 10.68
CA LEU A 77 -14.80 11.62 9.81
C LEU A 77 -14.94 12.95 10.56
N GLY A 78 -14.60 12.96 11.84
CA GLY A 78 -14.78 14.09 12.73
C GLY A 78 -16.24 14.32 13.06
N TYR A 79 -16.47 15.27 13.96
CA TYR A 79 -17.81 15.74 14.27
C TYR A 79 -18.34 16.54 13.08
N ASN A 80 -19.29 15.96 12.35
CA ASN A 80 -20.11 16.67 11.39
C ASN A 80 -21.57 16.51 11.82
N PRO A 81 -22.36 17.58 12.03
CA PRO A 81 -23.77 17.44 12.43
C PRO A 81 -24.63 16.64 11.44
N ILE A 82 -24.15 16.40 10.22
CA ILE A 82 -24.84 15.66 9.16
C ILE A 82 -24.56 14.15 9.23
N TRP A 83 -23.40 13.73 9.74
CA TRP A 83 -22.97 12.33 9.76
C TRP A 83 -22.80 11.86 11.21
N SER A 84 -23.14 10.60 11.50
CA SER A 84 -22.94 10.05 12.83
C SER A 84 -21.46 10.16 13.22
N ASN A 85 -21.16 10.51 14.47
CA ASN A 85 -19.80 10.57 15.02
C ASN A 85 -19.25 9.15 15.23
N GLU A 86 -19.20 8.39 14.15
CA GLU A 86 -18.83 6.98 14.16
C GLU A 86 -17.43 6.78 13.62
N ASP A 87 -16.76 5.80 14.23
CA ASP A 87 -15.48 5.32 13.74
C ASP A 87 -15.74 4.18 12.75
N TYR A 88 -15.08 4.24 11.60
CA TYR A 88 -15.20 3.25 10.55
C TYR A 88 -13.93 2.41 10.47
N ILE A 89 -14.08 1.11 10.25
CA ILE A 89 -12.94 0.21 10.04
C ILE A 89 -12.66 0.04 8.56
N ILE A 90 -11.38 -0.05 8.20
CA ILE A 90 -10.96 -0.49 6.87
C ILE A 90 -10.92 -2.01 6.87
N ASN A 91 -11.85 -2.61 6.14
CA ASN A 91 -12.02 -4.05 6.04
C ASN A 91 -11.98 -4.56 4.59
N HIS A 92 -11.97 -3.66 3.61
CA HIS A 92 -11.76 -4.01 2.21
C HIS A 92 -10.51 -3.31 1.67
N LEU A 93 -9.57 -4.08 1.15
CA LEU A 93 -8.34 -3.54 0.56
C LEU A 93 -8.33 -3.83 -0.94
N LYS A 94 -8.27 -2.79 -1.76
CA LYS A 94 -8.01 -2.94 -3.18
C LYS A 94 -6.53 -2.73 -3.44
N PHE A 95 -5.83 -3.81 -3.76
CA PHE A 95 -4.42 -3.79 -4.11
C PHE A 95 -4.25 -3.62 -5.62
N ARG A 96 -3.39 -2.69 -6.01
CA ARG A 96 -2.92 -2.54 -7.38
C ARG A 96 -1.45 -2.91 -7.44
N VAL A 97 -1.14 -4.01 -8.11
CA VAL A 97 0.22 -4.54 -8.26
C VAL A 97 0.71 -4.17 -9.65
N LEU A 98 1.69 -3.28 -9.73
CA LEU A 98 2.29 -2.88 -10.99
C LEU A 98 3.31 -3.94 -11.41
N VAL A 99 3.18 -4.46 -12.63
CA VAL A 99 4.06 -5.51 -13.16
C VAL A 99 4.75 -5.07 -14.44
N HIS A 100 6.05 -5.29 -14.50
CA HIS A 100 6.84 -5.17 -15.71
C HIS A 100 6.96 -6.54 -16.38
N GLN A 101 6.58 -6.63 -17.65
CA GLN A 101 6.71 -7.86 -18.42
C GLN A 101 8.09 -7.88 -19.09
N TYR A 102 8.91 -8.87 -18.78
CA TYR A 102 10.19 -9.09 -19.45
C TYR A 102 10.10 -10.34 -20.33
N GLN A 103 10.84 -10.32 -21.44
CA GLN A 103 11.10 -11.51 -22.25
C GLN A 103 12.58 -11.81 -22.11
N ALA A 104 12.92 -12.90 -21.42
CA ALA A 104 14.27 -13.43 -21.48
C ALA A 104 14.38 -14.24 -22.77
N GLN A 105 15.19 -13.77 -23.72
CA GLN A 105 15.71 -14.63 -24.77
C GLN A 105 16.84 -15.45 -24.16
N GLY A 106 16.54 -16.71 -23.86
CA GLY A 106 17.51 -17.71 -23.48
C GLY A 106 17.60 -18.75 -24.59
N ASP A 107 18.79 -18.93 -25.13
CA ASP A 107 19.08 -20.05 -26.01
C ASP A 107 19.23 -21.30 -25.14
N VAL A 108 18.23 -22.19 -25.19
CA VAL A 108 18.27 -23.48 -24.51
C VAL A 108 18.77 -24.52 -25.50
N VAL A 109 19.89 -25.15 -25.20
CA VAL A 109 20.39 -26.27 -26.00
C VAL A 109 19.60 -27.52 -25.62
N VAL A 110 18.72 -27.96 -26.52
CA VAL A 110 17.95 -29.20 -26.41
C VAL A 110 18.60 -30.25 -27.29
N THR A 111 19.04 -31.37 -26.71
CA THR A 111 19.55 -32.51 -27.48
C THR A 111 18.40 -33.38 -27.93
N SER A 112 18.20 -33.51 -29.25
CA SER A 112 17.28 -34.49 -29.85
C SER A 112 17.70 -35.92 -29.49
N GLU A 113 16.76 -36.87 -29.55
CA GLU A 113 17.02 -38.30 -29.36
C GLU A 113 18.11 -38.85 -30.29
N ASP A 114 18.31 -38.21 -31.46
CA ASP A 114 19.38 -38.52 -32.42
C ASP A 114 20.77 -37.95 -32.04
N GLY A 115 20.92 -37.37 -30.84
CA GLY A 115 22.18 -36.78 -30.37
C GLY A 115 22.53 -35.43 -31.00
N VAL A 116 21.61 -34.84 -31.77
CA VAL A 116 21.78 -33.51 -32.36
C VAL A 116 21.37 -32.44 -31.35
N ALA A 117 22.32 -31.62 -30.93
CA ALA A 117 22.06 -30.44 -30.12
C ALA A 117 21.41 -29.35 -30.97
N MET A 118 20.15 -29.02 -30.70
CA MET A 118 19.42 -27.91 -31.28
C MET A 118 19.39 -26.76 -30.27
N VAL A 119 19.58 -25.52 -30.73
CA VAL A 119 19.33 -24.33 -29.91
C VAL A 119 17.85 -23.98 -30.09
N GLU A 120 17.03 -24.26 -29.09
CA GLU A 120 15.67 -23.73 -29.02
C GLU A 120 15.72 -22.38 -28.30
N SER A 121 15.23 -21.34 -28.96
CA SER A 121 15.03 -20.05 -28.31
C SER A 121 13.81 -20.19 -27.39
N ASP A 122 14.06 -20.53 -26.12
CA ASP A 122 13.01 -20.58 -25.12
C ASP A 122 12.74 -19.15 -24.66
N SER A 123 11.78 -18.50 -25.33
CA SER A 123 11.33 -17.17 -24.97
C SER A 123 10.52 -17.25 -23.66
N LYS A 124 11.21 -17.34 -22.52
CA LYS A 124 10.56 -17.28 -21.21
C LYS A 124 10.12 -15.85 -20.95
N SER A 125 8.82 -15.61 -21.11
CA SER A 125 8.20 -14.38 -20.63
C SER A 125 7.87 -14.49 -19.15
N GLY A 126 8.16 -13.45 -18.38
CA GLY A 126 7.91 -13.39 -16.94
C GLY A 126 7.39 -12.04 -16.52
N PHE A 127 6.87 -11.97 -15.28
CA PHE A 127 6.42 -10.73 -14.66
C PHE A 127 7.29 -10.39 -13.46
N GLN A 128 7.67 -9.13 -13.37
CA GLN A 128 8.43 -8.56 -12.26
C GLN A 128 7.57 -7.51 -11.58
N ILE A 129 7.49 -7.53 -10.25
CA ILE A 129 6.71 -6.54 -9.50
C ILE A 129 7.53 -5.25 -9.42
N VAL A 130 6.92 -4.14 -9.83
CA VAL A 130 7.56 -2.81 -9.89
C VAL A 130 6.82 -1.74 -9.10
N GLY A 131 5.68 -2.08 -8.52
CA GLY A 131 4.91 -1.19 -7.66
C GLY A 131 3.87 -1.97 -6.87
N PHE A 132 3.62 -1.52 -5.64
CA PHE A 132 2.63 -2.12 -4.76
C PHE A 132 1.82 -1.04 -4.09
N GLU A 133 0.55 -0.95 -4.49
CA GLU A 133 -0.33 0.12 -4.09
C GLU A 133 -1.59 -0.44 -3.44
N VAL A 134 -2.17 0.31 -2.51
CA VAL A 134 -3.39 -0.04 -1.80
C VAL A 134 -4.36 1.14 -1.76
N VAL A 135 -5.62 0.83 -2.03
CA VAL A 135 -6.73 1.73 -1.79
C VAL A 135 -7.61 1.11 -0.70
N PRO A 136 -7.56 1.66 0.53
CA PRO A 136 -8.34 1.14 1.64
C PRO A 136 -9.78 1.63 1.59
N TYR A 137 -10.72 0.72 1.81
CA TYR A 137 -12.15 1.02 1.87
C TYR A 137 -12.79 0.43 3.12
N SER A 138 -13.84 1.10 3.58
CA SER A 138 -14.78 0.57 4.56
C SER A 138 -16.03 0.08 3.86
N VAL A 139 -16.38 -1.19 4.04
CA VAL A 139 -17.50 -1.84 3.34
C VAL A 139 -18.31 -2.65 4.31
N ARG A 140 -19.54 -2.25 4.55
CA ARG A 140 -20.51 -3.05 5.30
C ARG A 140 -21.00 -4.18 4.41
N ARG A 141 -20.74 -5.43 4.82
CA ARG A 141 -21.24 -6.63 4.15
C ARG A 141 -22.20 -7.38 5.06
N ASP A 142 -23.13 -8.09 4.45
CA ASP A 142 -24.04 -8.96 5.20
C ASP A 142 -23.28 -10.16 5.81
N PRO A 143 -23.18 -10.26 7.15
CA PRO A 143 -22.36 -11.30 7.77
C PRO A 143 -22.92 -12.71 7.57
N GLU A 144 -24.24 -12.88 7.40
CA GLU A 144 -24.84 -14.19 7.17
C GLU A 144 -24.49 -14.76 5.80
N SER A 145 -24.49 -13.91 4.77
CA SER A 145 -24.05 -14.30 3.43
C SER A 145 -22.55 -14.60 3.39
N MET A 146 -21.74 -13.76 4.04
CA MET A 146 -20.28 -13.92 4.02
C MET A 146 -19.78 -15.08 4.88
N SER A 147 -20.46 -15.39 6.00
CA SER A 147 -20.09 -16.52 6.87
C SER A 147 -20.25 -17.90 6.20
N LYS A 148 -20.99 -17.99 5.09
CA LYS A 148 -21.09 -19.22 4.27
C LYS A 148 -19.86 -19.46 3.40
N LEU A 149 -19.06 -18.41 3.15
CA LEU A 149 -17.84 -18.49 2.36
C LEU A 149 -16.70 -19.07 3.19
N LYS A 150 -15.86 -19.85 2.55
CA LYS A 150 -14.58 -20.30 3.10
C LYS A 150 -13.49 -19.28 2.79
N MET A 151 -12.47 -19.27 3.65
CA MET A 151 -11.28 -18.46 3.41
C MET A 151 -10.73 -18.71 1.99
N TYR A 152 -10.47 -17.64 1.24
CA TYR A 152 -10.06 -17.63 -0.16
C TYR A 152 -11.15 -17.90 -1.21
N ASP A 153 -12.42 -17.96 -0.82
CA ASP A 153 -13.50 -17.96 -1.81
C ASP A 153 -13.61 -16.60 -2.52
N LYS A 154 -14.14 -16.63 -3.74
CA LYS A 154 -14.41 -15.41 -4.51
C LYS A 154 -15.46 -14.58 -3.78
N ALA A 155 -15.14 -13.30 -3.59
CA ALA A 155 -16.06 -12.31 -3.05
C ALA A 155 -16.53 -11.37 -4.17
N ASP A 156 -17.67 -10.72 -3.95
CA ASP A 156 -18.13 -9.68 -4.86
C ASP A 156 -17.12 -8.52 -4.90
N SER A 157 -16.76 -8.10 -6.12
CA SER A 157 -15.96 -6.90 -6.34
C SER A 157 -16.78 -5.67 -5.92
N VAL A 158 -16.08 -4.66 -5.40
CA VAL A 158 -16.71 -3.49 -4.81
C VAL A 158 -16.43 -2.28 -5.70
N ASN A 159 -17.48 -1.74 -6.30
CA ASN A 159 -17.37 -0.49 -7.06
C ASN A 159 -17.14 0.67 -6.08
N CYS A 160 -16.01 1.34 -6.24
CA CYS A 160 -15.58 2.44 -5.39
C CYS A 160 -15.55 3.77 -6.17
N PRO A 161 -15.78 4.94 -5.54
CA PRO A 161 -15.96 5.17 -4.10
C PRO A 161 -17.34 4.75 -3.59
N LEU A 162 -17.41 4.30 -2.34
CA LEU A 162 -18.66 3.92 -1.69
C LEU A 162 -19.24 5.09 -0.90
N GLU A 163 -20.56 5.14 -0.86
CA GLU A 163 -21.30 6.04 0.01
C GLU A 163 -21.04 5.69 1.49
N LEU A 164 -21.05 6.72 2.33
CA LEU A 164 -20.83 6.64 3.76
C LEU A 164 -21.74 5.63 4.48
N GLU A 165 -22.99 5.52 4.03
CA GLU A 165 -23.98 4.58 4.57
C GLU A 165 -23.59 3.11 4.34
N LYS A 166 -22.76 2.83 3.34
CA LYS A 166 -22.23 1.50 3.02
C LYS A 166 -20.90 1.22 3.73
N SER A 167 -20.44 2.12 4.60
CA SER A 167 -19.22 1.93 5.38
C SER A 167 -19.49 1.08 6.64
N GLN A 168 -18.51 0.28 7.05
CA GLN A 168 -18.60 -0.57 8.25
C GLN A 168 -18.24 0.24 9.49
N ALA A 169 -19.25 0.64 10.26
CA ALA A 169 -19.07 1.26 11.56
C ALA A 169 -18.55 0.25 12.60
N ILE A 170 -17.74 0.73 13.53
CA ILE A 170 -17.21 -0.06 14.66
C ILE A 170 -18.20 0.05 15.82
N ARG A 171 -18.99 -0.99 16.07
CA ARG A 171 -19.94 -1.06 17.19
C ARG A 171 -19.87 -2.42 17.88
N GLU A 172 -20.33 -2.47 19.12
CA GLU A 172 -20.51 -3.73 19.85
C GLU A 172 -21.54 -4.62 19.13
N ASN A 173 -21.33 -5.94 19.15
CA ASN A 173 -22.12 -6.97 18.47
C ASN A 173 -22.14 -6.94 16.93
N GLU A 174 -21.44 -5.98 16.29
CA GLU A 174 -21.23 -6.02 14.84
C GLU A 174 -20.18 -7.08 14.48
N ARG A 175 -20.35 -7.73 13.33
CA ARG A 175 -19.36 -8.66 12.75
C ARG A 175 -18.68 -7.98 11.59
N ILE A 176 -17.36 -8.00 11.56
CA ILE A 176 -16.58 -7.36 10.50
C ILE A 176 -16.13 -8.42 9.51
N THR A 177 -16.44 -8.20 8.23
CA THR A 177 -15.98 -9.08 7.16
C THR A 177 -14.79 -8.46 6.43
N PHE A 178 -13.66 -9.16 6.43
CA PHE A 178 -12.46 -8.77 5.71
C PHE A 178 -12.42 -9.40 4.32
N THR A 179 -12.20 -8.57 3.31
CA THR A 179 -11.94 -9.04 1.94
C THR A 179 -10.90 -8.17 1.28
N TYR A 180 -10.37 -8.62 0.16
CA TYR A 180 -9.46 -7.84 -0.65
C TYR A 180 -9.67 -8.09 -2.12
N GLU A 181 -9.26 -7.13 -2.93
CA GLU A 181 -9.21 -7.24 -4.38
C GLU A 181 -7.75 -7.05 -4.82
N VAL A 182 -7.30 -7.84 -5.78
CA VAL A 182 -5.99 -7.70 -6.40
C VAL A 182 -6.19 -7.40 -7.88
N GLU A 183 -5.59 -6.30 -8.32
CA GLU A 183 -5.57 -5.89 -9.72
C GLU A 183 -4.11 -5.76 -10.18
N TYR A 184 -3.74 -6.55 -11.19
CA TYR A 184 -2.44 -6.46 -11.83
C TYR A 184 -2.49 -5.48 -12.99
N VAL A 185 -1.61 -4.47 -12.97
CA VAL A 185 -1.52 -3.45 -14.00
C VAL A 185 -0.14 -3.48 -14.63
N LYS A 186 -0.09 -3.65 -15.95
CA LYS A 186 1.18 -3.64 -16.69
C LYS A 186 1.79 -2.24 -16.65
N SER A 187 3.07 -2.15 -16.32
CA SER A 187 3.81 -0.91 -16.20
C SER A 187 5.11 -0.96 -16.99
N ASN A 188 5.47 0.18 -17.58
CA ASN A 188 6.72 0.37 -18.34
C ASN A 188 7.91 0.72 -17.43
N ILE A 189 7.74 0.71 -16.10
CA ILE A 189 8.82 0.95 -15.14
C ILE A 189 9.80 -0.23 -15.19
N ASN A 190 11.08 0.05 -15.44
CA ASN A 190 12.11 -0.97 -15.37
C ASN A 190 12.28 -1.50 -13.94
N TRP A 191 12.51 -2.80 -13.78
CA TRP A 191 12.67 -3.40 -12.46
C TRP A 191 13.82 -2.83 -11.64
N SER A 192 14.88 -2.34 -12.29
CA SER A 192 16.01 -1.67 -11.64
C SER A 192 15.66 -0.29 -11.06
N SER A 193 14.69 0.42 -11.65
CA SER A 193 14.23 1.75 -11.22
C SER A 193 12.96 1.69 -10.36
N ARG A 194 12.53 0.49 -9.93
CA ARG A 194 11.27 0.33 -9.19
C ARG A 194 11.24 1.08 -7.86
N TRP A 195 12.41 1.33 -7.26
CA TRP A 195 12.54 2.08 -6.01
C TRP A 195 12.43 3.59 -6.19
N ASP A 196 12.62 4.12 -7.40
CA ASP A 196 12.61 5.56 -7.65
C ASP A 196 11.27 6.19 -7.24
N ALA A 197 10.16 5.48 -7.42
CA ALA A 197 8.83 5.92 -7.00
C ALA A 197 8.68 6.05 -5.47
N TYR A 198 9.45 5.30 -4.70
CA TYR A 198 9.42 5.29 -3.23
C TYR A 198 10.41 6.28 -2.62
N LEU A 199 11.50 6.56 -3.35
CA LEU A 199 12.56 7.46 -2.95
C LEU A 199 12.32 8.91 -3.38
N LYS A 200 11.23 9.18 -4.10
CA LYS A 200 10.80 10.56 -4.42
C LYS A 200 10.47 11.30 -3.12
N MET A 201 11.43 12.08 -2.65
CA MET A 201 11.28 12.92 -1.48
C MET A 201 10.51 14.19 -1.85
N ASP A 202 9.19 14.19 -1.66
CA ASP A 202 8.41 15.45 -1.68
C ASP A 202 8.87 16.44 -0.57
N GLY A 203 9.63 15.94 0.41
CA GLY A 203 10.30 16.71 1.46
C GLY A 203 11.61 17.41 1.05
N ALA A 204 12.06 17.31 -0.20
CA ALA A 204 13.29 17.99 -0.65
C ALA A 204 13.28 19.51 -0.34
N LYS A 205 12.09 20.12 -0.34
CA LYS A 205 11.87 21.53 0.04
C LYS A 205 12.22 21.85 1.50
N VAL A 206 12.02 20.92 2.42
CA VAL A 206 12.37 21.14 3.84
C VAL A 206 13.86 20.88 4.06
N HIS A 207 14.42 19.89 3.35
CA HIS A 207 15.85 19.58 3.44
C HIS A 207 16.75 20.73 2.96
N TRP A 208 16.47 21.35 1.80
CA TRP A 208 17.28 22.48 1.33
C TRP A 208 17.14 23.73 2.20
N PHE A 209 16.00 23.92 2.89
CA PHE A 209 15.83 25.03 3.84
C PHE A 209 16.78 24.87 5.04
N SER A 210 16.95 23.64 5.54
CA SER A 210 17.94 23.33 6.58
C SER A 210 19.37 23.57 6.10
N ILE A 211 19.69 23.15 4.86
CA ILE A 211 21.00 23.42 4.25
C ILE A 211 21.24 24.94 4.15
N MET A 212 20.27 25.72 3.66
CA MET A 212 20.40 27.18 3.56
C MET A 212 20.63 27.82 4.94
N ASN A 213 19.85 27.41 5.95
CA ASN A 213 20.01 27.91 7.31
C ASN A 213 21.41 27.60 7.87
N SER A 214 21.92 26.39 7.62
CA SER A 214 23.28 26.01 8.03
C SER A 214 24.37 26.82 7.31
N MET A 215 24.19 27.10 6.01
CA MET A 215 25.13 27.93 5.24
C MET A 215 25.16 29.36 5.76
N MET A 216 24.01 29.95 6.13
CA MET A 216 23.95 31.30 6.69
C MET A 216 24.75 31.43 8.00
N VAL A 217 24.69 30.41 8.87
CA VAL A 217 25.44 30.37 10.14
C VAL A 217 26.95 30.25 9.90
N VAL A 218 27.41 29.72 8.77
CA VAL A 218 28.84 29.62 8.42
C VAL A 218 29.33 30.88 7.71
N PHE A 219 28.58 31.39 6.73
CA PHE A 219 29.00 32.54 5.91
C PHE A 219 29.03 33.85 6.70
N PHE A 220 28.12 34.07 7.66
CA PHE A 220 28.13 35.29 8.46
C PHE A 220 29.42 35.44 9.29
N PRO A 221 29.81 34.44 10.12
CA PRO A 221 31.07 34.50 10.85
C PRO A 221 32.30 34.52 9.92
N ALA A 222 32.31 33.71 8.86
CA ALA A 222 33.43 33.69 7.92
C ALA A 222 33.63 35.04 7.23
N GLY A 223 32.55 35.72 6.84
CA GLY A 223 32.59 37.06 6.26
C GLY A 223 33.12 38.12 7.23
N ILE A 224 32.70 38.07 8.50
CA ILE A 224 33.22 38.99 9.55
C ILE A 224 34.71 38.75 9.77
N VAL A 225 35.14 37.49 9.90
CA VAL A 225 36.55 37.13 10.07
C VAL A 225 37.38 37.58 8.86
N PHE A 226 36.87 37.40 7.64
CA PHE A 226 37.53 37.87 6.42
C PHE A 226 37.71 39.39 6.38
N VAL A 227 36.70 40.17 6.78
CA VAL A 227 36.81 41.64 6.88
C VAL A 227 37.82 42.06 7.95
N ILE A 228 37.89 41.33 9.08
CA ILE A 228 38.91 41.57 10.11
C ILE A 228 40.32 41.31 9.56
N PHE A 229 40.51 40.21 8.82
CA PHE A 229 41.79 39.91 8.16
C PHE A 229 42.18 40.94 7.09
N LEU A 230 41.23 41.52 6.36
CA LEU A 230 41.52 42.57 5.37
C LEU A 230 41.84 43.93 6.00
N ARG A 231 41.37 44.18 7.22
CA ARG A 231 41.59 45.44 7.94
C ARG A 231 42.87 45.44 8.78
N THR A 232 43.43 44.26 9.07
CA THR A 232 44.71 44.07 9.77
C THR A 232 45.84 44.02 8.76
#